data_AF-A0AAD8Y4U9-F1
#
_entry.id   AF-A0AAD8Y4U9-F1
#
_cell.length_a   1.000
_cell.length_b   1.000
_cell.length_c   1.000
_cell.angle_alpha   90.00
_cell.angle_beta   90.00
_cell.angle_gamma   90.00
#
_symmetry.space_group_name_H-M   'P 1'
#
loop_
_entity.id
_entity.type
_entity.pdbx_description
1 polymer ?
#
loop_
_entity_poly.entity_id
_entity_poly.type
_entity_poly.pdbx_seq_one_letter_code
_entity_poly.pdbx_strand_id
1 'polypeptide(L)'
;MLDTAKEVEDSHDNKPKYGVKSKLWWDFIPIKNYVVPLLHTLIGIGNDLLDSLRDSVDNQIERISPAESRARSSLTTVEGTINETVAKRDAFDASADGKKLKSLKAKIRVRKQALKKLGSLQEEQQDTQQQADEANIPIDDYLDDVDTFVTDADNGDEITSEEEDNDDTDDNTDNNAAATDEESNTAPPVDDANTAAVTQQIQGKRAELAQFTTEAKALQAKRDKITKRLNQARQYVSRLKEKLSAWRSERKKKDGIESKMDKVLKEVGVEIQRYHGGSLTGKDILRVVANATEIFDAFAKIFKEHKRNGCVLDDDQIDNLCAGYKLTFLLWDGAFSHARKVNPSDHDRNMYTRYVKAAVHCHVAMGCSVTPKVHLMFRHVLHQMKNIEGA
;
A
#
# COMPACT_ATOMS: atom_id res chain seq x y z
N MET A 1 -2.34 22.89 13.19
CA MET A 1 -2.92 21.84 12.30
C MET A 1 -3.43 22.52 11.06
N LEU A 2 -4.21 23.59 11.21
CA LEU A 2 -4.66 24.45 10.11
C LEU A 2 -3.50 24.93 9.22
N ASP A 3 -2.44 25.49 9.80
CA ASP A 3 -1.31 26.00 9.00
C ASP A 3 -0.58 24.88 8.25
N THR A 4 -0.32 23.74 8.90
CA THR A 4 0.31 22.59 8.25
C THR A 4 -0.60 21.94 7.20
N ALA A 5 -1.91 21.93 7.39
CA ALA A 5 -2.87 21.44 6.39
C ALA A 5 -2.90 22.36 5.16
N LYS A 6 -2.85 23.68 5.36
CA LYS A 6 -2.67 24.66 4.28
C LYS A 6 -1.34 24.45 3.55
N GLU A 7 -0.24 24.27 4.29
CA GLU A 7 1.06 23.97 3.67
C GLU A 7 1.06 22.70 2.81
N VAL A 8 0.23 21.70 3.14
CA VAL A 8 0.06 20.47 2.34
C VAL A 8 -0.84 20.72 1.13
N GLU A 9 -1.92 21.49 1.28
CA GLU A 9 -2.81 21.88 0.18
C GLU A 9 -2.07 22.73 -0.87
N ASP A 10 -1.19 23.61 -0.43
CA ASP A 10 -0.36 24.46 -1.28
C ASP A 10 0.82 23.69 -1.90
N SER A 11 1.08 22.43 -1.50
CA SER A 11 2.18 21.64 -2.04
C SER A 11 1.79 20.92 -3.33
N HIS A 12 2.49 21.23 -4.43
CA HIS A 12 2.25 20.60 -5.74
C HIS A 12 2.57 19.10 -5.78
N ASP A 13 3.25 18.56 -4.76
CA ASP A 13 3.70 17.17 -4.72
C ASP A 13 2.77 16.24 -3.92
N ASN A 14 1.70 16.74 -3.31
CA ASN A 14 0.79 16.00 -2.42
C ASN A 14 1.53 15.19 -1.34
N LYS A 15 2.75 15.58 -0.98
CA LYS A 15 3.53 14.85 0.00
C LYS A 15 3.08 15.21 1.40
N PRO A 16 2.94 14.23 2.31
CA PRO A 16 2.60 14.53 3.68
C PRO A 16 3.65 15.43 4.34
N LYS A 17 3.21 16.49 5.02
CA LYS A 17 4.09 17.35 5.84
C LYS A 17 3.80 17.13 7.31
N TYR A 18 4.83 16.75 8.06
CA TYR A 18 4.74 16.47 9.50
C TYR A 18 3.56 15.53 9.87
N GLY A 19 3.31 14.51 9.04
CA GLY A 19 2.22 13.54 9.25
C GLY A 19 0.84 13.98 8.76
N VAL A 20 0.66 15.23 8.30
CA VAL A 20 -0.58 15.71 7.67
C VAL A 20 -0.58 15.35 6.19
N LYS A 21 -1.61 14.63 5.71
CA LYS A 21 -1.65 14.05 4.35
C LYS A 21 -2.54 14.78 3.36
N SER A 22 -3.48 15.59 3.82
CA SER A 22 -4.48 16.22 2.97
C SER A 22 -5.03 17.49 3.62
N LYS A 23 -5.79 18.26 2.82
CA LYS A 23 -6.64 19.32 3.34
C LYS A 23 -7.67 18.80 4.33
N LEU A 24 -8.16 19.72 5.17
CA LEU A 24 -9.24 19.44 6.10
C LEU A 24 -10.54 19.21 5.34
N TRP A 25 -11.36 18.26 5.80
CA TRP A 25 -12.68 18.02 5.24
C TRP A 25 -13.69 19.12 5.60
N TRP A 26 -13.52 19.74 6.78
CA TRP A 26 -14.36 20.82 7.28
C TRP A 26 -13.50 22.03 7.65
N ASP A 27 -12.95 22.68 6.63
CA ASP A 27 -12.15 23.92 6.76
C ASP A 27 -12.96 25.11 7.31
N PHE A 28 -14.29 25.06 7.21
CA PHE A 28 -15.22 26.04 7.77
C PHE A 28 -15.43 25.90 9.29
N ILE A 29 -14.98 24.81 9.93
CA ILE A 29 -15.07 24.65 11.40
C ILE A 29 -13.79 25.20 12.04
N PRO A 30 -13.84 26.33 12.77
CA PRO A 30 -12.66 26.88 13.42
C PRO A 30 -12.27 26.02 14.62
N ILE A 31 -11.17 25.26 14.50
CA ILE A 31 -10.59 24.52 15.62
C ILE A 31 -9.83 25.50 16.51
N LYS A 32 -10.49 25.95 17.59
CA LYS A 32 -9.89 26.87 18.58
C LYS A 32 -9.35 26.15 19.80
N ASN A 33 -10.05 25.11 20.26
CA ASN A 33 -9.71 24.36 21.45
C ASN A 33 -9.47 22.90 21.07
N TYR A 34 -8.33 22.36 21.48
CA TYR A 34 -8.01 20.95 21.32
C TYR A 34 -7.12 20.51 22.47
N VAL A 35 -7.18 19.23 22.82
CA VAL A 35 -6.32 18.62 23.83
C VAL A 35 -5.48 17.55 23.13
N VAL A 36 -4.16 17.69 23.23
CA VAL A 36 -3.21 16.69 22.75
C VAL A 36 -3.22 15.51 23.73
N PRO A 37 -3.48 14.28 23.27
CA PRO A 37 -3.46 13.11 24.14
C PRO A 37 -2.01 12.72 24.48
N LEU A 38 -1.44 13.40 25.50
CA LEU A 38 -0.01 13.29 25.84
C LEU A 38 0.42 11.83 26.04
N LEU A 39 -0.38 11.01 26.70
CA LEU A 39 -0.09 9.58 26.89
C LEU A 39 0.05 8.82 25.56
N HIS A 40 -0.87 9.02 24.61
CA HIS A 40 -0.81 8.36 23.30
C HIS A 40 0.37 8.86 22.46
N THR A 41 0.74 10.15 22.60
CA THR A 41 1.93 10.68 21.95
C THR A 41 3.20 10.07 22.53
N LEU A 42 3.31 9.96 23.85
CA LEU A 42 4.44 9.32 24.55
C LEU A 42 4.61 7.86 24.12
N ILE A 43 3.52 7.08 24.11
CA ILE A 43 3.53 5.68 23.66
C ILE A 43 4.03 5.58 22.22
N GLY A 44 3.50 6.40 21.31
CA GLY A 44 3.88 6.28 19.91
C GLY A 44 5.30 6.76 19.62
N ILE A 45 5.76 7.83 20.25
CA ILE A 45 7.12 8.34 20.07
C ILE A 45 8.13 7.35 20.65
N GLY A 46 7.88 6.84 21.87
CA GLY A 46 8.78 5.91 22.52
C GLY A 46 8.91 4.58 21.78
N ASN A 47 7.81 4.03 21.26
CA ASN A 47 7.87 2.82 20.44
C ASN A 47 8.56 3.05 19.09
N ASP A 48 8.27 4.18 18.40
CA ASP A 48 8.94 4.54 17.13
C ASP A 48 10.47 4.60 17.29
N LEU A 49 10.95 5.19 18.40
CA LEU A 49 12.38 5.24 18.72
C LEU A 49 12.97 3.84 19.00
N LEU A 50 12.29 3.01 19.79
CA LEU A 50 12.78 1.65 20.08
C LEU A 50 12.79 0.75 18.85
N ASP A 51 11.77 0.85 18.00
CA ASP A 51 11.69 0.08 16.77
C ASP A 51 12.76 0.54 15.77
N SER A 52 12.99 1.85 15.66
CA SER A 52 14.11 2.41 14.86
C SER A 52 15.48 1.92 15.35
N LEU A 53 15.69 1.82 16.67
CA LEU A 53 16.90 1.24 17.24
C LEU A 53 17.04 -0.23 16.88
N ARG A 54 15.97 -1.03 17.08
CA ARG A 54 15.96 -2.46 16.75
C ARG A 54 16.26 -2.69 15.27
N ASP A 55 15.70 -1.88 14.40
CA ASP A 55 15.99 -1.92 12.95
C ASP A 55 17.43 -1.55 12.63
N SER A 56 18.00 -0.57 13.33
CA SER A 56 19.41 -0.20 13.19
C SER A 56 20.33 -1.36 13.62
N VAL A 57 20.02 -1.99 14.74
CA VAL A 57 20.75 -3.16 15.27
C VAL A 57 20.67 -4.33 14.30
N ASP A 58 19.47 -4.69 13.85
CA ASP A 58 19.26 -5.80 12.91
C ASP A 58 20.00 -5.58 11.58
N ASN A 59 20.03 -4.34 11.09
CA ASN A 59 20.66 -4.01 9.82
C ASN A 59 22.19 -3.92 9.88
N GLN A 60 22.73 -3.37 10.96
CA GLN A 60 24.12 -2.91 10.99
C GLN A 60 25.03 -3.75 11.91
N ILE A 61 24.48 -4.25 13.03
CA ILE A 61 25.24 -4.82 14.15
C ILE A 61 25.06 -6.33 14.26
N GLU A 62 23.83 -6.82 14.13
CA GLU A 62 23.43 -8.20 14.42
C GLU A 62 24.21 -9.25 13.62
N ARG A 63 24.47 -10.40 14.25
CA ARG A 63 25.11 -11.55 13.60
C ARG A 63 24.13 -12.23 12.67
N ILE A 64 24.44 -12.16 11.38
CA ILE A 64 23.62 -12.76 10.32
C ILE A 64 24.33 -13.93 9.66
N SER A 65 23.56 -14.92 9.24
CA SER A 65 24.09 -16.08 8.50
C SER A 65 24.55 -15.68 7.09
N PRO A 66 25.45 -16.44 6.44
CA PRO A 66 25.81 -16.20 5.05
C PRO A 66 24.61 -16.23 4.10
N ALA A 67 23.60 -17.08 4.37
CA ALA A 67 22.38 -17.15 3.60
C ALA A 67 21.55 -15.86 3.70
N GLU A 68 21.44 -15.31 4.91
CA GLU A 68 20.75 -14.04 5.14
C GLU A 68 21.49 -12.86 4.52
N SER A 69 22.82 -12.83 4.65
CA SER A 69 23.65 -11.80 4.00
C SER A 69 23.41 -11.79 2.48
N ARG A 70 23.41 -12.96 1.84
CA ARG A 70 23.06 -13.08 0.41
C ARG A 70 21.64 -12.60 0.12
N ALA A 71 20.66 -12.93 0.96
CA ALA A 71 19.28 -12.49 0.76
C ALA A 71 19.12 -10.97 0.87
N ARG A 72 19.85 -10.31 1.78
CA ARG A 72 19.89 -8.84 1.88
C ARG A 72 20.52 -8.21 0.64
N SER A 73 21.64 -8.75 0.15
CA SER A 73 22.26 -8.28 -1.10
C SER A 73 21.35 -8.48 -2.33
N SER A 74 20.64 -9.62 -2.39
CA SER A 74 19.64 -9.89 -3.43
C SER A 74 18.47 -8.91 -3.35
N LEU A 75 18.02 -8.57 -2.15
CA LEU A 75 16.93 -7.60 -1.95
C LEU A 75 17.31 -6.25 -2.55
N THR A 76 18.49 -5.72 -2.22
CA THR A 76 19.00 -4.45 -2.78
C THR A 76 19.07 -4.50 -4.31
N THR A 77 19.59 -5.58 -4.88
CA THR A 77 19.70 -5.76 -6.34
C THR A 77 18.33 -5.77 -7.03
N VAL A 78 17.35 -6.46 -6.43
CA VAL A 78 16.00 -6.56 -7.01
C VAL A 78 15.23 -5.25 -6.85
N GLU A 79 15.40 -4.53 -5.74
CA GLU A 79 14.84 -3.18 -5.57
C GLU A 79 15.43 -2.21 -6.61
N GLY A 80 16.73 -2.30 -6.92
CA GLY A 80 17.34 -1.59 -8.05
C GLY A 80 16.69 -1.95 -9.39
N THR A 81 16.48 -3.24 -9.65
CA THR A 81 15.79 -3.72 -10.85
C THR A 81 14.36 -3.20 -10.96
N ILE A 82 13.63 -3.09 -9.83
CA ILE A 82 12.29 -2.51 -9.79
C ILE A 82 12.35 -1.05 -10.21
N ASN A 83 13.27 -0.25 -9.66
CA ASN A 83 13.42 1.16 -10.00
C ASN A 83 13.71 1.35 -11.49
N GLU A 84 14.64 0.57 -12.05
CA GLU A 84 14.93 0.58 -13.50
C GLU A 84 13.72 0.16 -14.35
N THR A 85 12.97 -0.85 -13.91
CA THR A 85 11.81 -1.36 -14.66
C THR A 85 10.65 -0.37 -14.60
N VAL A 86 10.47 0.33 -13.48
CA VAL A 86 9.53 1.45 -13.35
C VAL A 86 9.93 2.57 -14.30
N ALA A 87 11.21 2.97 -14.34
CA ALA A 87 11.69 3.97 -15.28
C ALA A 87 11.46 3.55 -16.74
N LYS A 88 11.68 2.27 -17.10
CA LYS A 88 11.38 1.73 -18.44
C LYS A 88 9.89 1.79 -18.77
N ARG A 89 9.01 1.46 -17.80
CA ARG A 89 7.55 1.57 -17.97
C ARG A 89 7.16 3.02 -18.21
N ASP A 90 7.67 3.94 -17.41
CA ASP A 90 7.33 5.37 -17.49
C ASP A 90 7.86 5.97 -18.81
N ALA A 91 9.05 5.58 -19.24
CA ALA A 91 9.59 5.93 -20.55
C ALA A 91 8.74 5.38 -21.71
N PHE A 92 8.26 4.13 -21.62
CA PHE A 92 7.34 3.57 -22.60
C PHE A 92 6.02 4.36 -22.62
N ASP A 93 5.41 4.60 -21.47
CA ASP A 93 4.13 5.32 -21.36
C ASP A 93 4.25 6.78 -21.88
N ALA A 94 5.44 7.40 -21.79
CA ALA A 94 5.75 8.72 -22.34
C ALA A 94 6.09 8.73 -23.85
N SER A 95 6.49 7.59 -24.42
CA SER A 95 6.90 7.45 -25.81
C SER A 95 5.74 7.66 -26.81
N ALA A 96 6.08 7.79 -28.10
CA ALA A 96 5.07 7.83 -29.17
C ALA A 96 4.20 6.57 -29.16
N ASP A 97 4.80 5.38 -28.96
CA ASP A 97 4.11 4.10 -28.84
C ASP A 97 3.14 4.09 -27.64
N GLY A 98 3.57 4.57 -26.47
CA GLY A 98 2.73 4.65 -25.27
C GLY A 98 1.55 5.61 -25.43
N LYS A 99 1.80 6.80 -25.98
CA LYS A 99 0.75 7.78 -26.31
C LYS A 99 -0.22 7.22 -27.36
N LYS A 100 0.29 6.53 -28.37
CA LYS A 100 -0.52 5.84 -29.40
C LYS A 100 -1.39 4.75 -28.76
N LEU A 101 -0.84 3.92 -27.88
CA LEU A 101 -1.60 2.91 -27.14
C LEU A 101 -2.73 3.54 -26.31
N LYS A 102 -2.46 4.62 -25.58
CA LYS A 102 -3.48 5.36 -24.80
C LYS A 102 -4.59 5.91 -25.70
N SER A 103 -4.22 6.50 -26.83
CA SER A 103 -5.14 7.00 -27.85
C SER A 103 -6.01 5.87 -28.45
N LEU A 104 -5.39 4.75 -28.85
CA LEU A 104 -6.11 3.58 -29.37
C LEU A 104 -7.09 3.00 -28.35
N LYS A 105 -6.70 2.86 -27.08
CA LYS A 105 -7.61 2.43 -26.02
C LYS A 105 -8.81 3.38 -25.85
N ALA A 106 -8.59 4.69 -25.93
CA ALA A 106 -9.68 5.66 -25.89
C ALA A 106 -10.61 5.52 -27.11
N LYS A 107 -10.05 5.36 -28.32
CA LYS A 107 -10.83 5.12 -29.54
C LYS A 107 -11.64 3.83 -29.47
N ILE A 108 -11.05 2.73 -29.02
CA ILE A 108 -11.73 1.44 -28.78
C ILE A 108 -12.91 1.64 -27.83
N ARG A 109 -12.71 2.33 -26.70
CA ARG A 109 -13.78 2.62 -25.73
C ARG A 109 -14.92 3.42 -26.35
N VAL A 110 -14.61 4.50 -27.07
CA VAL A 110 -15.62 5.33 -27.75
C VAL A 110 -16.37 4.53 -28.81
N ARG A 111 -15.68 3.70 -29.60
CA ARG A 111 -16.31 2.89 -30.66
C ARG A 111 -17.18 1.77 -30.08
N LYS A 112 -16.77 1.12 -28.98
CA LYS A 112 -17.62 0.17 -28.25
C LYS A 112 -18.89 0.84 -27.72
N GLN A 113 -18.79 2.05 -27.15
CA GLN A 113 -19.95 2.82 -26.70
C GLN A 113 -20.87 3.23 -27.86
N ALA A 114 -20.31 3.65 -29.00
CA ALA A 114 -21.09 4.00 -30.19
C ALA A 114 -21.82 2.78 -30.77
N LEU A 115 -21.19 1.61 -30.82
CA LEU A 115 -21.82 0.36 -31.25
C LEU A 115 -22.93 -0.07 -30.29
N LYS A 116 -22.74 0.10 -28.97
CA LYS A 116 -23.80 -0.16 -27.99
C LYS A 116 -25.02 0.74 -28.22
N LYS A 117 -24.81 2.03 -28.50
CA LYS A 117 -25.89 2.97 -28.82
C LYS A 117 -26.57 2.68 -30.16
N LEU A 118 -25.81 2.26 -31.17
CA LEU A 118 -26.37 1.90 -32.48
C LEU A 118 -27.12 0.56 -32.45
N GLY A 119 -26.68 -0.38 -31.60
CA GLY A 119 -27.40 -1.64 -31.34
C GLY A 119 -28.73 -1.38 -30.62
N SER A 120 -28.74 -0.53 -29.59
CA SER A 120 -30.01 -0.13 -28.94
C SER A 120 -30.95 0.63 -29.88
N LEU A 121 -30.41 1.40 -30.84
CA LEU A 121 -31.21 2.07 -31.88
C LEU A 121 -31.72 1.11 -32.97
N GLN A 122 -31.05 -0.02 -33.21
CA GLN A 122 -31.54 -1.09 -34.11
C GLN A 122 -32.68 -1.87 -33.47
N GLU A 123 -32.60 -2.13 -32.16
CA GLU A 123 -33.68 -2.73 -31.36
C GLU A 123 -34.90 -1.79 -31.29
N GLU A 124 -34.69 -0.49 -31.04
CA GLU A 124 -35.78 0.52 -31.08
C GLU A 124 -36.39 0.73 -32.48
N GLN A 125 -35.68 0.40 -33.56
CA GLN A 125 -36.18 0.48 -34.95
C GLN A 125 -36.90 -0.80 -35.41
N GLN A 126 -36.76 -1.92 -34.70
CA GLN A 126 -37.54 -3.15 -34.96
C GLN A 126 -38.82 -3.21 -34.11
N ASP A 127 -38.89 -2.51 -32.98
CA ASP A 127 -40.04 -2.49 -32.06
C ASP A 127 -41.10 -1.41 -32.36
N THR A 128 -41.36 -1.11 -33.64
CA THR A 128 -42.62 -0.42 -34.02
C THR A 128 -43.58 -1.36 -34.73
N GLN A 129 -43.87 -2.51 -34.12
CA GLN A 129 -45.17 -3.15 -34.24
C GLN A 129 -45.50 -3.93 -32.95
N GLN A 130 -46.49 -3.39 -32.24
CA GLN A 130 -47.17 -3.93 -31.04
C GLN A 130 -46.43 -3.89 -29.70
N GLN A 131 -47.09 -3.27 -28.73
CA GLN A 131 -46.71 -3.15 -27.33
C GLN A 131 -47.77 -3.87 -26.49
N ALA A 132 -47.35 -4.84 -25.68
CA ALA A 132 -47.98 -5.49 -24.49
C ALA A 132 -47.23 -6.84 -24.28
N ASP A 133 -46.74 -7.31 -23.14
CA ASP A 133 -46.84 -6.99 -21.71
C ASP A 133 -45.57 -7.47 -20.96
N GLU A 134 -45.43 -7.03 -19.70
CA GLU A 134 -44.28 -7.11 -18.78
C GLU A 134 -43.83 -8.52 -18.33
N ALA A 135 -42.54 -8.68 -17.98
CA ALA A 135 -42.09 -9.18 -16.67
C ALA A 135 -40.54 -9.12 -16.44
N ASN A 136 -40.17 -8.32 -15.45
CA ASN A 136 -39.11 -8.44 -14.44
C ASN A 136 -37.89 -9.37 -14.67
N ILE A 137 -36.70 -8.76 -14.65
CA ILE A 137 -35.37 -9.40 -14.60
C ILE A 137 -34.91 -9.48 -13.15
N PRO A 138 -34.48 -10.66 -12.68
CA PRO A 138 -33.15 -10.71 -12.04
C PRO A 138 -32.44 -12.05 -12.27
N ILE A 139 -31.18 -12.02 -12.71
CA ILE A 139 -30.26 -13.15 -12.44
C ILE A 139 -28.81 -12.68 -12.48
N ASP A 140 -28.19 -12.81 -11.30
CA ASP A 140 -26.77 -12.97 -11.09
C ASP A 140 -26.25 -14.12 -11.96
N ASP A 141 -25.22 -13.85 -12.76
CA ASP A 141 -24.13 -14.81 -13.02
C ASP A 141 -22.92 -14.04 -13.55
N TYR A 142 -22.52 -13.08 -12.72
CA TYR A 142 -21.18 -12.55 -12.68
C TYR A 142 -20.47 -13.36 -11.60
N LEU A 143 -19.79 -14.45 -11.96
CA LEU A 143 -18.70 -15.14 -11.22
C LEU A 143 -18.57 -16.59 -11.75
N ASP A 144 -17.81 -16.80 -12.83
CA ASP A 144 -17.16 -18.10 -13.12
C ASP A 144 -16.06 -17.96 -14.18
N ASP A 145 -15.12 -17.04 -13.94
CA ASP A 145 -13.88 -16.93 -14.72
C ASP A 145 -12.70 -16.52 -13.82
N VAL A 146 -12.69 -17.07 -12.60
CA VAL A 146 -11.62 -16.90 -11.61
C VAL A 146 -10.84 -18.21 -11.38
N ASP A 147 -11.28 -19.36 -11.93
CA ASP A 147 -10.67 -20.66 -11.61
C ASP A 147 -9.95 -21.39 -12.76
N THR A 148 -9.53 -20.67 -13.80
CA THR A 148 -8.57 -21.20 -14.79
C THR A 148 -7.25 -20.43 -14.77
N PHE A 149 -6.68 -20.31 -13.55
CA PHE A 149 -5.31 -19.81 -13.30
C PHE A 149 -4.34 -20.90 -12.79
N VAL A 150 -4.71 -22.17 -12.76
CA VAL A 150 -3.78 -23.28 -12.42
C VAL A 150 -4.27 -24.49 -13.23
N THR A 151 -3.70 -24.84 -14.37
CA THR A 151 -2.46 -25.62 -14.50
C THR A 151 -1.79 -25.41 -15.87
N ASP A 152 -0.50 -25.75 -15.92
CA ASP A 152 0.29 -26.02 -17.15
C ASP A 152 0.99 -24.83 -17.82
N ALA A 153 2.01 -24.35 -17.10
CA ALA A 153 3.28 -24.01 -17.73
C ALA A 153 4.18 -25.26 -17.74
N ASP A 154 4.58 -25.68 -18.94
CA ASP A 154 5.77 -26.47 -19.31
C ASP A 154 5.96 -27.90 -18.75
N ASN A 155 5.78 -28.89 -19.64
CA ASN A 155 6.68 -30.03 -19.99
C ASN A 155 5.95 -30.79 -21.13
N GLY A 156 6.51 -31.16 -22.29
CA GLY A 156 7.79 -31.83 -22.54
C GLY A 156 7.54 -33.33 -22.74
N ASP A 157 7.47 -33.76 -24.01
CA ASP A 157 7.50 -35.14 -24.54
C ASP A 157 6.27 -36.08 -24.54
N GLU A 158 6.23 -36.80 -25.67
CA GLU A 158 5.71 -38.14 -26.00
C GLU A 158 4.23 -38.42 -26.32
N ILE A 159 4.10 -39.07 -27.48
CA ILE A 159 2.94 -39.67 -28.13
C ILE A 159 2.48 -40.88 -27.33
N THR A 160 1.17 -41.05 -27.12
CA THR A 160 0.43 -42.29 -27.47
C THR A 160 -1.07 -42.02 -27.50
N SER A 161 -1.65 -42.42 -28.63
CA SER A 161 -3.07 -42.69 -28.85
C SER A 161 -3.62 -43.69 -27.84
N GLU A 162 -4.84 -43.49 -27.39
CA GLU A 162 -5.82 -44.59 -27.32
C GLU A 162 -7.23 -44.02 -27.25
N GLU A 163 -8.06 -44.58 -28.13
CA GLU A 163 -9.50 -44.44 -28.22
C GLU A 163 -10.16 -45.04 -26.97
N GLU A 164 -11.37 -44.61 -26.68
CA GLU A 164 -12.54 -45.42 -26.28
C GLU A 164 -13.57 -44.44 -25.69
N ASP A 165 -14.61 -44.10 -26.45
CA ASP A 165 -15.85 -44.87 -26.67
C ASP A 165 -16.81 -44.81 -25.48
N ASN A 166 -18.07 -44.72 -25.88
CA ASN A 166 -19.25 -45.18 -25.17
C ASN A 166 -19.75 -44.28 -24.02
N ASP A 167 -21.05 -44.07 -23.88
CA ASP A 167 -22.23 -44.42 -24.67
C ASP A 167 -23.41 -43.76 -23.93
N ASP A 168 -24.54 -43.63 -24.60
CA ASP A 168 -25.88 -43.88 -24.05
C ASP A 168 -26.37 -43.08 -22.80
N THR A 169 -27.61 -42.63 -22.70
CA THR A 169 -28.84 -42.73 -23.49
C THR A 169 -29.90 -41.92 -22.75
N ASP A 170 -31.06 -41.79 -23.41
CA ASP A 170 -32.37 -41.84 -22.77
C ASP A 170 -32.90 -40.58 -22.07
N ASP A 171 -34.17 -40.22 -22.21
CA ASP A 171 -35.27 -40.69 -23.05
C ASP A 171 -36.44 -39.71 -22.86
N ASN A 172 -37.41 -39.80 -23.76
CA ASN A 172 -38.82 -39.46 -23.63
C ASN A 172 -39.26 -37.98 -23.75
N THR A 173 -39.86 -37.60 -24.88
CA THR A 173 -41.30 -37.78 -25.26
C THR A 173 -42.21 -36.89 -24.40
N ASP A 174 -43.20 -36.17 -24.93
CA ASP A 174 -44.20 -36.65 -25.86
C ASP A 174 -45.03 -35.48 -26.44
N ASN A 175 -45.43 -35.63 -27.72
CA ASN A 175 -46.72 -35.28 -28.33
C ASN A 175 -47.31 -33.85 -28.28
N ASN A 176 -48.09 -33.36 -29.26
CA ASN A 176 -48.38 -33.63 -30.67
C ASN A 176 -49.45 -32.59 -31.08
N ALA A 177 -49.60 -32.37 -32.39
CA ALA A 177 -50.78 -31.84 -33.10
C ALA A 177 -51.10 -30.34 -32.99
N ALA A 178 -51.67 -29.66 -34.00
CA ALA A 178 -51.86 -29.85 -35.44
C ALA A 178 -52.57 -28.58 -35.95
N ALA A 179 -52.61 -28.41 -37.28
CA ALA A 179 -53.56 -27.61 -38.07
C ALA A 179 -53.23 -26.13 -38.37
N THR A 180 -52.72 -25.95 -39.59
CA THR A 180 -53.26 -25.11 -40.69
C THR A 180 -53.80 -23.71 -40.36
N ASP A 181 -53.25 -22.69 -41.01
CA ASP A 181 -53.92 -22.10 -42.19
C ASP A 181 -52.98 -21.15 -42.95
N GLU A 182 -53.05 -21.23 -44.28
CA GLU A 182 -52.50 -20.26 -45.22
C GLU A 182 -53.26 -18.95 -45.08
N GLU A 183 -52.57 -17.83 -44.92
CA GLU A 183 -53.08 -16.57 -45.44
C GLU A 183 -51.96 -15.62 -45.84
N SER A 184 -51.90 -15.37 -47.14
CA SER A 184 -51.13 -14.32 -47.77
C SER A 184 -51.55 -12.97 -47.20
N ASN A 185 -50.60 -12.18 -46.70
CA ASN A 185 -50.77 -10.74 -46.70
C ASN A 185 -49.44 -10.04 -46.99
N THR A 186 -49.51 -9.29 -48.09
CA THR A 186 -48.49 -8.43 -48.67
C THR A 186 -47.96 -7.42 -47.67
N ALA A 187 -46.65 -7.50 -47.42
CA ALA A 187 -45.90 -6.46 -46.72
C ALA A 187 -46.01 -5.11 -47.47
N PRO A 188 -46.29 -3.99 -46.79
CA PRO A 188 -45.98 -2.68 -47.33
C PRO A 188 -44.45 -2.47 -47.25
N PRO A 189 -43.85 -1.72 -48.18
CA PRO A 189 -42.41 -1.56 -48.25
C PRO A 189 -41.93 -0.71 -47.06
N VAL A 190 -41.21 -1.35 -46.14
CA VAL A 190 -40.42 -0.67 -45.11
C VAL A 190 -39.17 -0.12 -45.80
N ASP A 191 -38.82 1.14 -45.55
CA ASP A 191 -37.69 1.87 -46.16
C ASP A 191 -36.34 1.13 -46.02
N ASP A 192 -36.05 0.24 -46.97
CA ASP A 192 -34.82 -0.58 -47.08
C ASP A 192 -33.54 0.27 -47.08
N ALA A 193 -33.63 1.53 -47.54
CA ALA A 193 -32.50 2.44 -47.65
C ALA A 193 -31.97 2.89 -46.28
N ASN A 194 -32.83 3.05 -45.27
CA ASN A 194 -32.44 3.55 -43.95
C ASN A 194 -31.79 2.43 -43.13
N THR A 195 -32.34 1.22 -43.21
CA THR A 195 -31.80 0.00 -42.59
C THR A 195 -30.45 -0.40 -43.20
N ALA A 196 -30.30 -0.27 -44.53
CA ALA A 196 -29.03 -0.49 -45.21
C ALA A 196 -27.96 0.53 -44.82
N ALA A 197 -28.32 1.82 -44.68
CA ALA A 197 -27.40 2.88 -44.27
C ALA A 197 -26.88 2.68 -42.83
N VAL A 198 -27.77 2.32 -41.89
CA VAL A 198 -27.41 2.01 -40.50
C VAL A 198 -26.51 0.76 -40.45
N THR A 199 -26.84 -0.27 -41.23
CA THR A 199 -26.05 -1.52 -41.32
C THR A 199 -24.64 -1.25 -41.86
N GLN A 200 -24.51 -0.44 -42.92
CA GLN A 200 -23.23 -0.05 -43.48
C GLN A 200 -22.39 0.77 -42.47
N GLN A 201 -23.04 1.64 -41.69
CA GLN A 201 -22.38 2.44 -40.66
C GLN A 201 -21.89 1.57 -39.48
N ILE A 202 -22.65 0.55 -39.09
CA ILE A 202 -22.24 -0.45 -38.09
C ILE A 202 -21.05 -1.26 -38.60
N GLN A 203 -21.09 -1.72 -39.85
CA GLN A 203 -20.01 -2.51 -40.45
C GLN A 203 -18.72 -1.70 -40.54
N GLY A 204 -18.79 -0.43 -40.95
CA GLY A 204 -17.64 0.48 -40.94
C GLY A 204 -17.06 0.70 -39.54
N LYS A 205 -17.91 0.92 -38.53
CA LYS A 205 -17.47 1.07 -37.12
C LYS A 205 -16.87 -0.22 -36.55
N ARG A 206 -17.36 -1.39 -36.95
CA ARG A 206 -16.79 -2.70 -36.58
C ARG A 206 -15.41 -2.91 -37.22
N ALA A 207 -15.22 -2.54 -38.49
CA ALA A 207 -13.93 -2.61 -39.16
C ALA A 207 -12.88 -1.69 -38.50
N GLU A 208 -13.24 -0.43 -38.20
CA GLU A 208 -12.35 0.48 -37.46
C GLU A 208 -12.00 -0.06 -36.06
N LEU A 209 -12.98 -0.63 -35.35
CA LEU A 209 -12.75 -1.23 -34.03
C LEU A 209 -11.77 -2.39 -34.12
N ALA A 210 -11.91 -3.27 -35.12
CA ALA A 210 -11.01 -4.39 -35.35
C ALA A 210 -9.58 -3.91 -35.60
N GLN A 211 -9.41 -2.90 -36.47
CA GLN A 211 -8.10 -2.30 -36.74
C GLN A 211 -7.46 -1.70 -35.48
N PHE A 212 -8.19 -0.85 -34.75
CA PHE A 212 -7.65 -0.25 -33.52
C PHE A 212 -7.30 -1.30 -32.47
N THR A 213 -8.09 -2.37 -32.38
CA THR A 213 -7.84 -3.47 -31.46
C THR A 213 -6.56 -4.22 -31.81
N THR A 214 -6.34 -4.53 -33.09
CA THR A 214 -5.10 -5.20 -33.55
C THR A 214 -3.86 -4.35 -33.28
N GLU A 215 -3.90 -3.06 -33.62
CA GLU A 215 -2.78 -2.15 -33.34
C GLU A 215 -2.53 -1.97 -31.84
N ALA A 216 -3.59 -1.89 -31.04
CA ALA A 216 -3.47 -1.78 -29.59
C ALA A 216 -2.88 -3.05 -28.98
N LYS A 217 -3.26 -4.25 -29.46
CA LYS A 217 -2.72 -5.54 -28.96
C LYS A 217 -1.20 -5.61 -29.08
N ALA A 218 -0.63 -5.20 -30.22
CA ALA A 218 0.82 -5.24 -30.41
C ALA A 218 1.59 -4.32 -29.44
N LEU A 219 1.10 -3.09 -29.24
CA LEU A 219 1.69 -2.14 -28.29
C LEU A 219 1.45 -2.56 -26.84
N GLN A 220 0.30 -3.14 -26.55
CA GLN A 220 -0.04 -3.67 -25.24
C GLN A 220 0.89 -4.83 -24.87
N ALA A 221 1.19 -5.75 -25.79
CA ALA A 221 2.13 -6.84 -25.55
C ALA A 221 3.54 -6.35 -25.16
N LYS A 222 4.02 -5.24 -25.75
CA LYS A 222 5.30 -4.62 -25.34
C LYS A 222 5.23 -4.12 -23.88
N ARG A 223 4.15 -3.44 -23.52
CA ARG A 223 3.92 -2.92 -22.16
C ARG A 223 3.73 -4.04 -21.14
N ASP A 224 3.08 -5.13 -21.53
CA ASP A 224 2.81 -6.29 -20.67
C ASP A 224 4.09 -7.02 -20.31
N LYS A 225 5.08 -7.10 -21.22
CA LYS A 225 6.41 -7.64 -20.90
C LYS A 225 7.09 -6.86 -19.77
N ILE A 226 7.03 -5.52 -19.81
CA ILE A 226 7.58 -4.66 -18.75
C ILE A 226 6.81 -4.87 -17.44
N THR A 227 5.49 -4.94 -17.52
CA THR A 227 4.60 -5.12 -16.36
C THR A 227 4.79 -6.49 -15.71
N LYS A 228 4.92 -7.56 -16.50
CA LYS A 228 5.19 -8.92 -16.02
C LYS A 228 6.52 -8.98 -15.25
N ARG A 229 7.59 -8.41 -15.81
CA ARG A 229 8.89 -8.32 -15.12
C ARG A 229 8.80 -7.55 -13.81
N LEU A 230 8.07 -6.43 -13.80
CA LEU A 230 7.86 -5.63 -12.59
C LEU A 230 7.11 -6.42 -11.50
N ASN A 231 6.05 -7.14 -11.89
CA ASN A 231 5.27 -7.96 -10.96
C ASN A 231 6.10 -9.11 -10.38
N GLN A 232 6.87 -9.80 -11.22
CA GLN A 232 7.79 -10.86 -10.77
C GLN A 232 8.84 -10.34 -9.79
N ALA A 233 9.45 -9.19 -10.08
CA ALA A 233 10.43 -8.56 -9.19
C ALA A 233 9.80 -8.19 -7.83
N ARG A 234 8.57 -7.63 -7.83
CA ARG A 234 7.82 -7.32 -6.61
C ARG A 234 7.48 -8.57 -5.78
N GLN A 235 7.04 -9.64 -6.43
CA GLN A 235 6.81 -10.93 -5.76
C GLN A 235 8.08 -11.49 -5.14
N TYR A 236 9.22 -11.35 -5.83
CA TYR A 236 10.51 -11.79 -5.29
C TYR A 236 10.93 -10.96 -4.08
N VAL A 237 10.75 -9.63 -4.11
CA VAL A 237 10.94 -8.75 -2.95
C VAL A 237 10.07 -9.16 -1.77
N SER A 238 8.78 -9.45 -1.99
CA SER A 238 7.88 -9.93 -0.91
C SER A 238 8.44 -11.17 -0.24
N ARG A 239 8.78 -12.20 -1.03
CA ARG A 239 9.33 -13.46 -0.52
C ARG A 239 10.66 -13.28 0.20
N LEU A 240 11.53 -12.38 -0.27
CA LEU A 240 12.77 -12.06 0.42
C LEU A 240 12.51 -11.37 1.76
N LYS A 241 11.58 -10.39 1.81
CA LYS A 241 11.21 -9.69 3.05
C LYS A 241 10.59 -10.65 4.07
N GLU A 242 9.75 -11.58 3.62
CA GLU A 242 9.19 -12.65 4.46
C GLU A 242 10.30 -13.54 5.05
N LYS A 243 11.27 -13.97 4.23
CA LYS A 243 12.42 -14.77 4.70
C LYS A 243 13.30 -14.01 5.69
N LEU A 244 13.59 -12.73 5.42
CA LEU A 244 14.37 -11.87 6.32
C LEU A 244 13.65 -11.69 7.67
N SER A 245 12.33 -11.46 7.64
CA SER A 245 11.50 -11.39 8.85
C SER A 245 11.51 -12.70 9.64
N ALA A 246 11.45 -13.84 8.96
CA ALA A 246 11.54 -15.16 9.60
C ALA A 246 12.89 -15.37 10.29
N TRP A 247 14.02 -15.02 9.64
CA TRP A 247 15.34 -15.11 10.28
C TRP A 247 15.50 -14.18 11.48
N ARG A 248 15.00 -12.94 11.39
CA ARG A 248 14.98 -12.01 12.52
C ARG A 248 14.17 -12.57 13.69
N SER A 249 12.99 -13.10 13.41
CA SER A 249 12.14 -13.76 14.42
C SER A 249 12.81 -14.95 15.07
N GLU A 250 13.54 -15.77 14.30
CA GLU A 250 14.29 -16.91 14.80
C GLU A 250 15.43 -16.49 15.73
N ARG A 251 16.17 -15.42 15.37
CA ARG A 251 17.20 -14.83 16.25
C ARG A 251 16.60 -14.34 17.56
N LYS A 252 15.46 -13.65 17.49
CA LYS A 252 14.75 -13.14 18.67
C LYS A 252 14.30 -14.25 19.64
N LYS A 253 14.00 -15.45 19.14
CA LYS A 253 13.65 -16.61 19.98
C LYS A 253 14.87 -17.27 20.62
N LYS A 254 16.05 -17.13 20.01
CA LYS A 254 17.31 -17.73 20.46
C LYS A 254 18.11 -16.72 21.27
N ASP A 255 19.36 -16.50 20.89
CA ASP A 255 20.31 -15.64 21.60
C ASP A 255 20.74 -14.43 20.75
N GLY A 256 19.83 -13.90 19.91
CA GLY A 256 20.06 -12.67 19.16
C GLY A 256 20.21 -11.44 20.05
N ILE A 257 20.69 -10.34 19.49
CA ILE A 257 20.86 -9.08 20.22
C ILE A 257 19.51 -8.56 20.72
N GLU A 258 18.45 -8.63 19.91
CA GLU A 258 17.10 -8.22 20.35
C GLU A 258 16.62 -9.00 21.60
N SER A 259 16.93 -10.29 21.68
CA SER A 259 16.60 -11.10 22.87
C SER A 259 17.33 -10.61 24.11
N LYS A 260 18.57 -10.13 23.96
CA LYS A 260 19.37 -9.55 25.04
C LYS A 260 18.87 -8.15 25.42
N MET A 261 18.45 -7.34 24.44
CA MET A 261 17.79 -6.07 24.70
C MET A 261 16.51 -6.29 25.53
N ASP A 262 15.70 -7.27 25.15
CA ASP A 262 14.47 -7.62 25.88
C ASP A 262 14.76 -8.09 27.32
N LYS A 263 15.93 -8.67 27.60
CA LYS A 263 16.36 -9.02 28.97
C LYS A 263 16.68 -7.78 29.81
N VAL A 264 17.47 -6.84 29.28
CA VAL A 264 17.77 -5.56 29.95
C VAL A 264 16.47 -4.78 30.25
N LEU A 265 15.53 -4.75 29.30
CA LEU A 265 14.23 -4.12 29.52
C LEU A 265 13.47 -4.79 30.67
N LYS A 266 13.46 -6.12 30.74
CA LYS A 266 12.81 -6.85 31.85
C LYS A 266 13.46 -6.58 33.20
N GLU A 267 14.79 -6.40 33.26
CA GLU A 267 15.51 -6.10 34.50
C GLU A 267 15.07 -4.77 35.13
N VAL A 268 14.71 -3.77 34.32
CA VAL A 268 14.12 -2.51 34.78
C VAL A 268 12.59 -2.56 34.92
N GLY A 269 12.02 -3.76 34.85
CA GLY A 269 10.59 -4.01 35.06
C GLY A 269 9.69 -3.67 33.85
N VAL A 270 10.23 -3.57 32.64
CA VAL A 270 9.42 -3.39 31.41
C VAL A 270 8.80 -4.71 31.00
N GLU A 271 7.49 -4.70 30.78
CA GLU A 271 6.73 -5.87 30.35
C GLU A 271 6.40 -5.76 28.85
N ILE A 272 7.03 -6.62 28.05
CA ILE A 272 6.74 -6.69 26.60
C ILE A 272 5.49 -7.54 26.40
N GLN A 273 4.34 -6.88 26.24
CA GLN A 273 3.04 -7.55 26.11
C GLN A 273 2.81 -8.07 24.69
N ARG A 274 2.62 -9.39 24.54
CA ARG A 274 2.44 -10.06 23.24
C ARG A 274 1.17 -9.61 22.50
N TYR A 275 0.09 -9.35 23.23
CA TYR A 275 -1.20 -8.96 22.63
C TYR A 275 -1.22 -7.54 22.04
N HIS A 276 -0.20 -6.72 22.35
CA HIS A 276 0.04 -5.43 21.70
C HIS A 276 1.08 -5.52 20.58
N GLY A 277 1.27 -6.70 19.99
CA GLY A 277 2.26 -6.92 18.93
C GLY A 277 3.70 -6.70 19.40
N GLY A 278 3.96 -6.75 20.71
CA GLY A 278 5.28 -6.44 21.29
C GLY A 278 5.56 -4.95 21.48
N SER A 279 4.59 -4.06 21.22
CA SER A 279 4.68 -2.64 21.58
C SER A 279 4.61 -2.47 23.10
N LEU A 280 5.34 -1.48 23.60
CA LEU A 280 5.33 -1.11 25.00
C LEU A 280 4.11 -0.26 25.34
N THR A 281 3.55 -0.49 26.52
CA THR A 281 2.47 0.33 27.08
C THR A 281 3.00 1.69 27.55
N GLY A 282 2.10 2.61 27.91
CA GLY A 282 2.51 3.89 28.47
C GLY A 282 3.32 3.76 29.75
N LYS A 283 2.96 2.81 30.62
CA LYS A 283 3.69 2.53 31.85
C LYS A 283 5.11 2.02 31.56
N ASP A 284 5.26 1.17 30.56
CA ASP A 284 6.55 0.60 30.17
C ASP A 284 7.47 1.63 29.51
N ILE A 285 6.93 2.50 28.64
CA ILE A 285 7.72 3.60 28.08
C ILE A 285 8.22 4.54 29.18
N LEU A 286 7.40 4.84 30.18
CA LEU A 286 7.83 5.64 31.33
C LEU A 286 8.98 4.97 32.10
N ARG A 287 8.96 3.64 32.26
CA ARG A 287 10.07 2.89 32.85
C ARG A 287 11.34 2.95 31.99
N VAL A 288 11.21 2.84 30.67
CA VAL A 288 12.35 2.98 29.74
C VAL A 288 12.98 4.36 29.88
N VAL A 289 12.16 5.41 29.89
CA VAL A 289 12.62 6.79 30.04
C VAL A 289 13.32 6.99 31.40
N ALA A 290 12.70 6.54 32.49
CA ALA A 290 13.24 6.69 33.84
C ALA A 290 14.60 6.02 34.02
N ASN A 291 14.87 4.93 33.29
CA ASN A 291 16.11 4.18 33.35
C ASN A 291 16.95 4.32 32.07
N ALA A 292 16.71 5.36 31.26
CA ALA A 292 17.31 5.49 29.93
C ALA A 292 18.85 5.38 29.97
N THR A 293 19.50 6.03 30.94
CA THR A 293 20.95 5.95 31.09
C THR A 293 21.44 4.52 31.24
N GLU A 294 20.90 3.79 32.21
CA GLU A 294 21.29 2.41 32.51
C GLU A 294 20.99 1.47 31.34
N ILE A 295 19.81 1.61 30.73
CA ILE A 295 19.39 0.78 29.58
C ILE A 295 20.33 0.97 28.40
N PHE A 296 20.60 2.22 28.00
CA PHE A 296 21.39 2.49 26.79
C PHE A 296 22.88 2.20 26.99
N ASP A 297 23.39 2.35 28.21
CA ASP A 297 24.76 1.94 28.54
C ASP A 297 24.89 0.41 28.50
N ALA A 298 23.89 -0.33 29.01
CA ALA A 298 23.84 -1.79 28.90
C ALA A 298 23.68 -2.26 27.43
N PHE A 299 22.84 -1.59 26.63
CA PHE A 299 22.71 -1.87 25.21
C PHE A 299 24.03 -1.68 24.46
N ALA A 300 24.75 -0.57 24.70
CA ALA A 300 26.04 -0.33 24.07
C ALA A 300 27.04 -1.46 24.35
N LYS A 301 27.12 -1.93 25.60
CA LYS A 301 27.93 -3.08 25.97
C LYS A 301 27.52 -4.35 25.21
N ILE A 302 26.23 -4.68 25.20
CA ILE A 302 25.70 -5.85 24.49
C ILE A 302 26.03 -5.78 23.00
N PHE A 303 25.84 -4.62 22.37
CA PHE A 303 26.08 -4.44 20.94
C PHE A 303 27.55 -4.64 20.59
N LYS A 304 28.48 -4.11 21.38
CA LYS A 304 29.92 -4.31 21.18
C LYS A 304 30.34 -5.77 21.32
N GLU A 305 29.83 -6.46 22.34
CA GLU A 305 30.14 -7.88 22.58
C GLU A 305 29.59 -8.81 21.50
N HIS A 306 28.43 -8.46 20.92
CA HIS A 306 27.67 -9.36 20.04
C HIS A 306 27.65 -8.92 18.58
N LYS A 307 28.32 -7.84 18.21
CA LYS A 307 28.38 -7.39 16.80
C LYS A 307 28.95 -8.47 15.89
N ARG A 308 28.54 -8.42 14.62
CA ARG A 308 29.03 -9.32 13.57
C ARG A 308 30.50 -9.06 13.21
N ASN A 309 31.17 -10.08 12.71
CA ASN A 309 32.50 -9.92 12.12
C ASN A 309 32.41 -8.98 10.90
N GLY A 310 33.31 -7.98 10.84
CA GLY A 310 33.22 -6.94 9.82
C GLY A 310 31.99 -6.03 9.98
N CYS A 311 31.50 -5.85 11.21
CA CYS A 311 30.45 -4.89 11.53
C CYS A 311 30.78 -3.52 10.91
N VAL A 312 29.76 -2.89 10.32
CA VAL A 312 29.89 -1.57 9.69
C VAL A 312 30.19 -0.51 10.75
N LEU A 313 29.70 -0.72 11.97
CA LEU A 313 29.93 0.16 13.10
C LEU A 313 31.09 -0.32 13.97
N ASP A 314 32.05 0.55 14.21
CA ASP A 314 33.06 0.38 15.26
C ASP A 314 32.47 0.63 16.66
N ASP A 315 33.29 0.45 17.71
CA ASP A 315 32.82 0.57 19.09
C ASP A 315 32.41 2.00 19.45
N ASP A 316 33.15 3.01 18.96
CA ASP A 316 32.83 4.42 19.20
C ASP A 316 31.54 4.82 18.50
N GLN A 317 31.30 4.31 17.28
CA GLN A 317 30.06 4.50 16.55
C GLN A 317 28.86 3.82 17.23
N ILE A 318 29.05 2.64 17.83
CA ILE A 318 28.03 1.98 18.64
C ILE A 318 27.72 2.81 19.91
N ASP A 319 28.75 3.32 20.58
CA ASP A 319 28.57 4.16 21.76
C ASP A 319 27.82 5.46 21.40
N ASN A 320 28.17 6.09 20.27
CA ASN A 320 27.48 7.26 19.75
C ASN A 320 26.02 6.96 19.35
N LEU A 321 25.75 5.80 18.76
CA LEU A 321 24.39 5.35 18.44
C LEU A 321 23.54 5.27 19.71
N CYS A 322 24.01 4.55 20.72
CA CYS A 322 23.31 4.42 22.00
C CYS A 322 23.17 5.76 22.73
N ALA A 323 24.20 6.60 22.71
CA ALA A 323 24.17 7.94 23.29
C ALA A 323 23.13 8.85 22.59
N GLY A 324 22.98 8.74 21.27
CA GLY A 324 21.97 9.46 20.49
C GLY A 324 20.54 9.10 20.90
N TYR A 325 20.23 7.80 21.01
CA TYR A 325 18.92 7.36 21.50
C TYR A 325 18.69 7.75 22.96
N LYS A 326 19.69 7.55 23.83
CA LYS A 326 19.65 7.99 25.24
C LYS A 326 19.28 9.47 25.36
N LEU A 327 20.02 10.33 24.67
CA LEU A 327 19.78 11.77 24.65
C LEU A 327 18.36 12.08 24.16
N THR A 328 17.93 11.43 23.09
CA THR A 328 16.60 11.67 22.51
C THR A 328 15.47 11.29 23.48
N PHE A 329 15.59 10.16 24.18
CA PHE A 329 14.63 9.77 25.23
C PHE A 329 14.57 10.79 26.36
N LEU A 330 15.72 11.27 26.84
CA LEU A 330 15.80 12.29 27.90
C LEU A 330 15.22 13.64 27.46
N LEU A 331 15.44 14.04 26.20
CA LEU A 331 14.86 15.26 25.64
C LEU A 331 13.34 15.17 25.51
N TRP A 332 12.83 14.02 25.08
CA TRP A 332 11.39 13.76 25.07
C TRP A 332 10.80 13.76 26.48
N ASP A 333 11.47 13.16 27.46
CA ASP A 333 11.03 13.21 28.85
C ASP A 333 10.92 14.64 29.38
N GLY A 334 11.94 15.47 29.13
CA GLY A 334 11.91 16.88 29.46
C GLY A 334 10.72 17.59 28.81
N ALA A 335 10.46 17.34 27.52
CA ALA A 335 9.30 17.89 26.82
C ALA A 335 7.97 17.44 27.46
N PHE A 336 7.81 16.15 27.78
CA PHE A 336 6.62 15.61 28.42
C PHE A 336 6.43 16.09 29.86
N SER A 337 7.53 16.28 30.60
CA SER A 337 7.52 16.79 31.97
C SER A 337 6.95 18.21 31.99
N HIS A 338 7.43 19.10 31.11
CA HIS A 338 6.88 20.46 31.02
C HIS A 338 5.46 20.49 30.43
N ALA A 339 5.14 19.63 29.47
CA ALA A 339 3.81 19.56 28.85
C ALA A 339 2.69 19.20 29.84
N ARG A 340 3.00 18.41 30.88
CA ARG A 340 2.06 17.95 31.91
C ARG A 340 1.84 18.94 33.06
N LYS A 341 2.55 20.07 33.06
CA LYS A 341 2.43 21.03 34.16
C LYS A 341 1.06 21.71 34.12
N VAL A 342 0.34 21.62 35.24
CA VAL A 342 -0.87 22.41 35.48
C VAL A 342 -0.46 23.87 35.67
N ASN A 343 -1.14 24.79 34.98
CA ASN A 343 -0.87 26.23 35.01
C ASN A 343 0.62 26.57 34.74
N PRO A 344 1.15 26.22 33.55
CA PRO A 344 2.57 26.40 33.26
C PRO A 344 2.95 27.87 33.22
N SER A 345 4.10 28.21 33.80
CA SER A 345 4.68 29.55 33.71
C SER A 345 5.26 29.84 32.32
N ASP A 346 5.64 31.09 32.04
CA ASP A 346 6.42 31.41 30.83
C ASP A 346 7.75 30.65 30.78
N HIS A 347 8.39 30.45 31.93
CA HIS A 347 9.60 29.65 32.01
C HIS A 347 9.34 28.20 31.58
N ASP A 348 8.24 27.60 32.03
CA ASP A 348 7.87 26.23 31.65
C ASP A 348 7.59 26.09 30.15
N ARG A 349 6.89 27.07 29.56
CA ARG A 349 6.63 27.12 28.12
C ARG A 349 7.91 27.28 27.31
N ASN A 350 8.85 28.07 27.80
CA ASN A 350 10.16 28.25 27.16
C ASN A 350 10.99 26.97 27.23
N MET A 351 11.02 26.31 28.39
CA MET A 351 11.73 25.04 28.55
C MET A 351 11.10 23.93 27.71
N TYR A 352 9.77 23.82 27.69
CA TYR A 352 9.04 22.94 26.78
C TYR A 352 9.50 23.13 25.33
N THR A 353 9.53 24.38 24.87
CA THR A 353 9.93 24.74 23.50
C THR A 353 11.37 24.31 23.19
N ARG A 354 12.30 24.47 24.16
CA ARG A 354 13.70 24.05 24.00
C ARG A 354 13.81 22.54 23.90
N TYR A 355 13.16 21.81 24.82
CA TYR A 355 13.19 20.34 24.83
C TYR A 355 12.57 19.76 23.56
N VAL A 356 11.36 20.19 23.18
CA VAL A 356 10.67 19.61 22.02
C VAL A 356 11.40 19.90 20.70
N LYS A 357 12.02 21.08 20.55
CA LYS A 357 12.84 21.40 19.37
C LYS A 357 14.07 20.51 19.29
N ALA A 358 14.78 20.35 20.41
CA ALA A 358 15.96 19.48 20.46
C ALA A 358 15.58 18.01 20.24
N ALA A 359 14.50 17.54 20.88
CA ALA A 359 14.01 16.18 20.74
C ALA A 359 13.65 15.85 19.28
N VAL A 360 12.89 16.73 18.60
CA VAL A 360 12.53 16.55 17.19
C VAL A 360 13.76 16.60 16.28
N HIS A 361 14.71 17.48 16.55
CA HIS A 361 15.96 17.52 15.80
C HIS A 361 16.73 16.20 15.90
N CYS A 362 16.90 15.66 17.12
CA CYS A 362 17.56 14.37 17.33
C CYS A 362 16.75 13.21 16.71
N HIS A 363 15.42 13.22 16.86
CA HIS A 363 14.51 12.24 16.26
C HIS A 363 14.72 12.12 14.75
N VAL A 364 14.76 13.27 14.06
CA VAL A 364 14.99 13.33 12.60
C VAL A 364 16.43 12.96 12.24
N ALA A 365 17.42 13.40 13.02
CA ALA A 365 18.83 13.08 12.77
C ALA A 365 19.12 11.58 12.85
N MET A 366 18.37 10.83 13.67
CA MET A 366 18.42 9.36 13.74
C MET A 366 17.66 8.65 12.62
N GLY A 367 17.07 9.40 11.68
CA GLY A 367 16.30 8.85 10.56
C GLY A 367 14.84 8.52 10.90
N CYS A 368 14.37 8.81 12.11
CA CYS A 368 12.98 8.58 12.50
C CYS A 368 12.07 9.65 11.86
N SER A 369 10.89 9.22 11.41
CA SER A 369 9.94 10.12 10.73
C SER A 369 9.22 11.04 11.72
N VAL A 370 8.83 12.25 11.27
CA VAL A 370 7.94 13.11 12.06
C VAL A 370 6.51 12.62 11.92
N THR A 371 6.14 11.66 12.76
CA THR A 371 4.78 11.09 12.82
C THR A 371 3.77 12.15 13.29
N PRO A 372 2.45 11.92 13.10
CA PRO A 372 1.43 12.81 13.66
C PRO A 372 1.59 13.06 15.17
N LYS A 373 2.09 12.08 15.93
CA LYS A 373 2.32 12.21 17.38
C LYS A 373 3.50 13.14 17.70
N VAL A 374 4.61 13.00 16.97
CA VAL A 374 5.75 13.93 17.06
C VAL A 374 5.29 15.34 16.67
N HIS A 375 4.50 15.46 15.60
CA HIS A 375 3.95 16.74 15.15
C HIS A 375 3.04 17.40 16.19
N LEU A 376 2.15 16.63 16.83
CA LEU A 376 1.27 17.10 17.90
C LEU A 376 2.08 17.72 19.04
N MET A 377 3.13 17.03 19.51
CA MET A 377 4.06 17.61 20.47
C MET A 377 4.68 18.88 19.88
N PHE A 378 5.35 18.78 18.74
CA PHE A 378 6.16 19.85 18.19
C PHE A 378 5.43 21.17 17.90
N ARG A 379 4.18 21.11 17.40
CA ARG A 379 3.46 22.28 16.90
C ARG A 379 2.30 22.73 17.79
N HIS A 380 1.77 21.86 18.66
CA HIS A 380 0.44 22.09 19.23
C HIS A 380 0.39 22.19 20.73
N VAL A 381 1.24 21.45 21.44
CA VAL A 381 1.23 21.44 22.90
C VAL A 381 1.56 22.80 23.48
N LEU A 382 2.47 23.58 22.86
CA LEU A 382 2.77 24.94 23.34
C LEU A 382 1.54 25.85 23.30
N HIS A 383 0.68 25.72 22.29
CA HIS A 383 -0.56 26.50 22.20
C HIS A 383 -1.57 26.02 23.25
N GLN A 384 -1.70 24.71 23.46
CA GLN A 384 -2.50 24.15 24.55
C GLN A 384 -2.04 24.66 25.93
N MET A 385 -0.73 24.65 26.20
CA MET A 385 -0.13 25.17 27.44
C MET A 385 -0.38 26.67 27.67
N LYS A 386 -0.76 27.43 26.64
CA LYS A 386 -1.10 28.86 26.76
C LYS A 386 -2.58 29.10 27.04
N ASN A 387 -3.43 28.21 26.53
CA ASN A 387 -4.86 28.50 26.37
C ASN A 387 -5.76 27.54 27.17
N ILE A 388 -5.22 26.43 27.69
CA ILE A 388 -5.97 25.42 28.43
C ILE A 388 -5.24 25.16 29.76
N GLU A 389 -5.94 25.40 30.87
CA GLU A 389 -5.43 25.14 32.22
C GLU A 389 -5.40 23.63 32.50
N GLY A 390 -4.20 23.06 32.59
CA GLY A 390 -4.00 21.64 32.89
C GLY A 390 -4.20 20.71 31.67
N ALA A 391 -3.26 19.78 31.48
CA ALA A 391 -3.23 18.82 30.39
C ALA A 391 -2.89 17.41 30.91
#